data_AF-J9R8E8-F1
#
_entry.id   AF-J9R8E8-F1
#
_cell.length_a   1.000
_cell.length_b   1.000
_cell.length_c   1.000
_cell.angle_alpha   90.00
_cell.angle_beta   90.00
_cell.angle_gamma   90.00
#
_symmetry.space_group_name_H-M   'P 1'
#
loop_
_entity.id
_entity.type
_entity.pdbx_description
1 polymer ?
#
loop_
_entity_poly.entity_id
_entity_poly.type
_entity_poly.pdbx_seq_one_letter_code
_entity_poly.pdbx_strand_id
1 'polypeptide(L)'
;MERGLDYTLLFRFLLSKVGSDWDSVFNGAKSRLDKTEPIFWMVALTEDEKQDFVRIGESSYFSGLFVDENNILQKCTPELNKSNIQKFCSCCTHTFNGEVY
;
A
#
# COMPACT_ATOMS: atom_id res chain seq x y z
N MET A 1 -22.83 7.83 -8.85
CA MET A 1 -21.79 7.02 -9.53
C MET A 1 -20.45 7.47 -9.00
N GLU A 2 -20.08 6.95 -7.85
CA GLU A 2 -18.72 7.12 -7.33
C GLU A 2 -17.84 6.25 -8.22
N ARG A 3 -17.05 6.88 -9.09
CA ARG A 3 -16.00 6.18 -9.84
C ARG A 3 -15.13 5.54 -8.76
N GLY A 4 -14.96 4.21 -8.80
CA GLY A 4 -14.04 3.52 -7.89
C GLY A 4 -12.73 4.27 -7.89
N LEU A 5 -12.39 4.92 -6.77
CA LEU A 5 -11.24 5.80 -6.72
C LEU A 5 -10.01 4.89 -6.83
N ASP A 6 -9.36 4.93 -7.99
CA ASP A 6 -8.15 4.17 -8.27
C ASP A 6 -6.99 4.72 -7.43
N TYR A 7 -6.89 4.27 -6.17
CA TYR A 7 -5.80 4.61 -5.27
C TYR A 7 -4.48 3.90 -5.61
N THR A 8 -4.45 3.12 -6.69
CA THR A 8 -3.26 2.45 -7.23
C THR A 8 -2.07 3.40 -7.38
N LEU A 9 -2.28 4.64 -7.82
CA LEU A 9 -1.21 5.63 -7.96
C LEU A 9 -0.68 6.12 -6.60
N LEU A 10 -1.58 6.32 -5.63
CA LEU A 10 -1.22 6.68 -4.26
C LEU A 10 -0.36 5.58 -3.63
N PHE A 11 -0.79 4.34 -3.74
CA PHE A 11 -0.09 3.19 -3.17
C PHE A 11 1.29 2.96 -3.79
N ARG A 12 1.41 3.09 -5.11
CA ARG A 12 2.73 3.07 -5.78
C ARG A 12 3.64 4.20 -5.29
N PHE A 13 3.09 5.39 -5.05
CA PHE A 13 3.85 6.51 -4.50
C PHE A 13 4.36 6.19 -3.08
N LEU A 14 3.51 5.68 -2.20
CA LEU A 14 3.90 5.30 -0.83
C LEU A 14 4.98 4.22 -0.82
N LEU A 15 4.83 3.18 -1.64
CA LEU A 15 5.84 2.13 -1.81
C LEU A 15 7.19 2.66 -2.29
N SER A 16 7.17 3.64 -3.20
CA SER A 16 8.39 4.30 -3.68
C SER A 16 9.05 5.19 -2.62
N LYS A 17 8.39 5.45 -1.50
CA LYS A 17 8.86 6.29 -0.39
C LYS A 17 9.25 5.50 0.86
N VAL A 18 9.25 4.18 0.80
CA VAL A 18 9.80 3.32 1.85
C VAL A 18 11.25 3.73 2.14
N GLY A 19 11.59 3.90 3.42
CA GLY A 19 12.87 4.41 3.90
C GLY A 19 12.94 5.94 4.02
N SER A 20 11.87 6.67 3.68
CA SER A 20 11.77 8.12 3.89
C SER A 20 10.97 8.47 5.14
N ASP A 21 11.15 9.71 5.62
CA ASP A 21 10.35 10.29 6.71
C ASP A 21 8.86 10.30 6.37
N TRP A 22 8.05 9.78 7.30
CA TRP A 22 6.62 9.62 7.14
C TRP A 22 5.88 10.95 7.02
N ASP A 23 6.26 11.95 7.82
CA ASP A 23 5.55 13.23 7.85
C ASP A 23 5.68 13.97 6.51
N SER A 24 6.87 13.96 5.91
CA SER A 24 7.11 14.48 4.56
C SER A 24 6.30 13.76 3.49
N VAL A 25 6.25 12.43 3.56
CA VAL A 25 5.48 11.59 2.62
C VAL A 25 3.99 11.82 2.77
N PHE A 26 3.48 11.85 4.01
CA PHE A 26 2.09 12.07 4.34
C PHE A 26 1.64 13.47 3.89
N ASN A 27 2.41 14.52 4.18
CA ASN A 27 2.11 15.87 3.71
C ASN A 27 2.10 15.97 2.18
N GLY A 28 3.04 15.32 1.50
CA GLY A 28 3.09 15.25 0.03
C GLY A 28 1.90 14.50 -0.58
N ALA A 29 1.46 13.42 0.04
CA ALA A 29 0.30 12.64 -0.39
C ALA A 29 -1.01 13.39 -0.10
N LYS A 30 -1.18 13.90 1.13
CA LYS A 30 -2.33 14.66 1.59
C LYS A 30 -2.61 15.89 0.72
N SER A 31 -1.57 16.59 0.27
CA SER A 31 -1.75 17.76 -0.60
C SER A 31 -2.36 17.42 -1.97
N ARG A 32 -2.33 16.14 -2.39
CA ARG A 32 -2.82 15.67 -3.69
C ARG A 32 -4.10 14.84 -3.60
N LEU A 33 -4.58 14.57 -2.39
CA LEU A 33 -5.74 13.72 -2.13
C LEU A 33 -6.85 14.55 -1.49
N ASP A 34 -8.08 14.35 -1.96
CA ASP A 34 -9.27 14.89 -1.30
C ASP A 34 -9.53 14.26 0.08
N LYS A 35 -9.07 13.00 0.28
CA LYS A 35 -9.25 12.24 1.52
C LYS A 35 -7.96 11.55 1.93
N THR A 36 -7.62 11.60 3.21
CA THR A 36 -6.44 10.93 3.78
C THR A 36 -6.71 9.51 4.24
N GLU A 37 -7.97 9.11 4.42
CA GLU A 37 -8.38 7.75 4.83
C GLU A 37 -7.70 6.64 4.00
N PRO A 38 -7.58 6.74 2.66
CA PRO A 38 -6.98 5.70 1.84
C PRO A 38 -5.50 5.47 2.13
N ILE A 39 -4.80 6.47 2.67
CA ILE A 39 -3.40 6.34 3.08
C ILE A 39 -3.28 5.29 4.19
N PHE A 40 -4.18 5.36 5.18
CA PHE A 40 -4.19 4.47 6.34
C PHE A 40 -4.74 3.08 6.02
N TRP A 41 -5.35 2.88 4.85
CA TRP A 41 -5.68 1.52 4.38
C TRP A 41 -4.44 0.70 4.08
N MET A 42 -3.33 1.35 3.72
CA MET A 42 -2.05 0.71 3.44
C MET A 42 -1.02 0.91 4.55
N VAL A 43 -1.05 2.07 5.22
CA VAL A 43 -0.04 2.45 6.20
C VAL A 43 -0.60 2.35 7.61
N ALA A 44 -0.02 1.46 8.40
CA ALA A 44 -0.29 1.29 9.81
C ALA A 44 0.51 2.30 10.65
N LEU A 45 -0.19 3.07 11.50
CA LEU A 45 0.47 3.94 12.49
C LEU A 45 0.74 3.22 13.80
N THR A 46 0.00 2.14 14.06
CA THR A 46 0.12 1.32 15.27
C THR A 46 0.35 -0.13 14.89
N GLU A 47 0.85 -0.92 15.82
CA GLU A 47 1.14 -2.34 15.55
C GLU A 47 -0.11 -3.16 15.28
N ASP A 48 -1.24 -2.79 15.88
CA ASP A 48 -2.54 -3.47 15.70
C ASP A 48 -3.10 -3.27 14.29
N GLU A 49 -2.75 -2.16 13.64
CA GLU A 49 -3.15 -1.85 12.27
C GLU A 49 -2.20 -2.45 11.22
N LYS A 50 -1.09 -3.08 11.61
CA LYS A 50 -0.14 -3.67 10.66
C LYS A 50 -0.84 -4.78 9.88
N GLN A 51 -0.75 -4.69 8.55
CA GLN A 51 -1.24 -5.72 7.63
C GLN A 51 -0.09 -6.15 6.72
N ASP A 52 0.03 -7.45 6.44
CA ASP A 52 1.06 -7.96 5.54
C ASP A 52 0.89 -7.42 4.11
N PHE A 53 -0.35 -7.38 3.64
CA PHE A 53 -0.73 -6.83 2.34
C PHE A 53 -2.18 -6.37 2.34
N VAL A 54 -2.48 -5.46 1.42
CA VAL A 54 -3.80 -4.89 1.22
C VAL A 54 -4.28 -5.20 -0.17
N ARG A 55 -5.57 -5.53 -0.29
CA ARG A 55 -6.23 -5.79 -1.57
C ARG A 55 -7.04 -4.58 -1.97
N ILE A 56 -6.77 -4.06 -3.16
CA ILE A 56 -7.39 -2.87 -3.71
C ILE A 56 -8.10 -3.26 -5.00
N GLY A 57 -9.40 -2.99 -5.06
CA GLY A 57 -10.24 -3.45 -6.16
C GLY A 57 -10.32 -4.97 -6.25
N GLU A 58 -10.51 -5.49 -7.47
CA GLU A 58 -10.76 -6.92 -7.68
C GLU A 58 -9.48 -7.74 -7.79
N SER A 59 -8.38 -7.19 -8.32
CA SER A 59 -7.18 -7.96 -8.67
C SER A 59 -5.84 -7.30 -8.35
N SER A 60 -5.82 -6.17 -7.64
CA SER A 60 -4.59 -5.49 -7.23
C SER A 60 -4.29 -5.71 -5.75
N TYR A 61 -3.06 -6.11 -5.47
CA TYR A 61 -2.53 -6.36 -4.15
C TYR A 61 -1.31 -5.47 -3.93
N PHE A 62 -1.10 -4.99 -2.71
CA PHE A 62 0.06 -4.19 -2.37
C PHE A 62 0.58 -4.56 -0.99
N SER A 63 1.89 -4.46 -0.77
CA SER A 63 2.50 -4.65 0.54
C SER A 63 1.96 -3.62 1.54
N GLY A 64 1.59 -4.09 2.73
CA GLY A 64 1.28 -3.18 3.82
C GLY A 64 2.54 -2.49 4.34
N LEU A 65 2.37 -1.27 4.77
CA LEU A 65 3.42 -0.40 5.26
C LEU A 65 3.13 -0.03 6.72
N PHE A 66 4.16 0.35 7.45
CA PHE A 66 4.02 0.88 8.80
C PHE A 66 5.01 2.01 9.03
N VAL A 67 4.70 2.84 10.03
CA VAL A 67 5.60 3.88 10.50
C VAL A 67 6.36 3.34 11.72
N ASP A 68 7.68 3.32 11.61
CA ASP A 68 8.57 2.89 12.70
C ASP A 68 8.71 3.98 13.78
N GLU A 69 9.30 3.63 14.94
CA GLU A 69 9.59 4.56 16.03
C GLU A 69 10.41 5.79 15.61
N ASN A 70 11.22 5.67 14.55
CA ASN A 70 12.00 6.76 13.97
C ASN A 70 11.19 7.66 13.01
N ASN A 71 9.87 7.50 12.94
CA ASN A 71 9.00 8.16 11.96
C ASN A 71 9.35 7.83 10.50
N ILE A 72 9.93 6.65 10.25
CA ILE A 72 10.33 6.19 8.92
C ILE A 72 9.31 5.20 8.39
N LEU A 73 8.90 5.41 7.12
CA LEU A 73 7.98 4.50 6.43
C LEU A 73 8.68 3.19 6.05
N GLN A 74 8.17 2.07 6.54
CA GLN A 74 8.76 0.73 6.36
C GLN A 74 7.71 -0.25 5.82
N LYS A 75 8.14 -1.38 5.24
CA LYS A 75 7.24 -2.46 4.82
C LYS A 75 6.98 -3.40 5.99
N CYS A 76 5.71 -3.76 6.25
CA CYS A 76 5.36 -4.73 7.29
C CYS A 76 6.04 -6.07 7.04
N THR A 77 6.01 -6.53 5.79
CA THR A 77 6.52 -7.85 5.41
C THR A 77 7.47 -7.69 4.23
N PRO A 78 8.76 -7.33 4.47
CA PRO A 78 9.75 -7.15 3.40
C PRO A 78 10.00 -8.45 2.61
N GLU A 79 9.69 -9.60 3.21
CA GLU A 79 9.87 -10.94 2.64
C GLU A 79 8.68 -11.34 1.74
N LEU A 80 7.57 -10.59 1.80
CA LEU A 80 6.40 -10.82 0.98
C LEU A 80 6.68 -10.40 -0.46
N ASN A 81 6.80 -11.39 -1.33
CA ASN A 81 7.07 -11.22 -2.75
C ASN A 81 5.99 -11.89 -3.59
N LYS A 82 5.96 -11.59 -4.90
CA LYS A 82 4.99 -12.17 -5.87
C LYS A 82 4.87 -13.70 -5.75
N SER A 83 5.97 -14.38 -5.45
CA SER A 83 6.02 -15.83 -5.32
C SER A 83 5.30 -16.38 -4.08
N ASN A 84 5.15 -15.57 -3.02
CA ASN A 84 4.48 -15.97 -1.77
C ASN A 84 3.00 -15.60 -1.75
N ILE A 85 2.52 -14.80 -2.70
CA ILE A 85 1.10 -14.49 -2.81
C ILE A 85 0.42 -15.57 -3.63
N GLN A 86 -0.40 -16.37 -2.95
CA GLN A 86 -1.18 -17.42 -3.58
C GLN A 86 -2.11 -16.80 -4.64
N LYS A 87 -2.03 -17.31 -5.87
CA LYS A 87 -2.96 -16.90 -6.95
C LYS A 87 -4.36 -17.34 -6.56
N PHE A 88 -5.24 -16.39 -6.24
CA PHE A 88 -6.64 -16.66 -5.89
C PHE A 88 -7.47 -17.14 -7.10
N CYS A 89 -7.08 -16.81 -8.33
CA CYS A 89 -7.59 -17.46 -9.56
C CYS A 89 -6.45 -17.75 -10.54
N SER A 90 -6.52 -18.92 -11.18
CA SER A 90 -5.71 -19.29 -12.36
C SER A 90 -6.16 -18.58 -13.65
N CYS A 91 -7.28 -17.86 -13.60
CA CYS A 91 -7.96 -17.25 -14.74
C CYS A 91 -7.79 -15.72 -14.85
N CYS A 92 -7.30 -15.05 -13.79
CA CYS A 92 -7.28 -13.59 -13.70
C CYS A 92 -5.84 -13.05 -13.66
N THR A 93 -5.62 -11.93 -14.35
CA THR A 93 -4.38 -11.14 -14.26
C THR A 93 -4.38 -10.39 -12.94
N HIS A 94 -3.61 -10.88 -11.97
CA HIS A 94 -3.41 -10.20 -10.69
C HIS A 94 -2.15 -9.33 -10.75
N THR A 95 -2.17 -8.23 -9.99
CA THR A 95 -1.00 -7.35 -9.83
C THR A 95 -0.61 -7.29 -8.37
N PHE A 96 0.68 -7.39 -8.07
CA PHE A 96 1.24 -7.18 -6.74
C PHE A 96 2.25 -6.03 -6.80
N ASN A 97 2.07 -5.02 -5.94
CA ASN A 97 2.87 -3.79 -5.95
C ASN A 97 2.89 -3.07 -7.31
N GLY A 98 1.81 -3.22 -8.09
CA GLY A 98 1.71 -2.66 -9.44
C GLY A 98 2.39 -3.48 -10.55
N GLU A 99 2.86 -4.68 -10.26
CA GLU A 99 3.47 -5.58 -11.23
C GLU A 99 2.66 -6.88 -11.39
N VAL A 100 2.49 -7.35 -12.63
CA VAL A 100 1.75 -8.60 -12.93
C VAL A 100 2.49 -9.83 -12.41
N TYR A 101 1.77 -10.84 -11.90
CA TYR A 101 2.31 -12.13 -11.46
C TYR A 101 1.44 -13.34 -11.81
#